data_AF-A0AAV1ZXC8-F1
#
_entry.id   AF-A0AAV1ZXC8-F1
#
_cell.length_a   1.000
_cell.length_b   1.000
_cell.length_c   1.000
_cell.angle_alpha   90.00
_cell.angle_beta   90.00
_cell.angle_gamma   90.00
#
_symmetry.space_group_name_H-M   'P 1'
#
loop_
_entity.id
_entity.type
_entity.pdbx_description
1 polymer ?
#
loop_
_entity_poly.entity_id
_entity_poly.type
_entity_poly.pdbx_seq_one_letter_code
_entity_poly.pdbx_strand_id
1 'polypeptide(L)'
;MDTAEFRKRGREMVDYIADYLESISQRRVTPNVEPGYLRNLIPSAAPKKGEDWDDIMKDVERYIMPGVTHWQHPRFHAYFPAGNAYPSILADMLSDAIGCVGFSWLR
;
A
#
# COMPACT_ATOMS: atom_id res chain seq x y z
N MET A 1 -13.87 -4.72 11.03
CA MET A 1 -12.66 -5.38 11.53
C MET A 1 -12.57 -5.15 13.03
N ASP A 2 -12.27 -6.18 13.82
CA ASP A 2 -11.96 -6.06 15.25
C ASP A 2 -10.46 -6.29 15.51
N THR A 3 -10.02 -6.29 16.78
CA THR A 3 -8.60 -6.47 17.13
C THR A 3 -8.04 -7.84 16.73
N ALA A 4 -8.84 -8.90 16.78
CA ALA A 4 -8.38 -10.24 16.40
C ALA A 4 -8.12 -10.31 14.90
N GLU A 5 -9.06 -9.78 14.12
CA GLU A 5 -8.94 -9.67 12.67
C GLU A 5 -7.80 -8.71 12.28
N PHE A 6 -7.64 -7.58 12.98
CA PHE A 6 -6.50 -6.66 12.76
C PHE A 6 -5.15 -7.37 12.95
N ARG A 7 -5.00 -8.20 14.00
CA ARG A 7 -3.76 -8.96 14.21
C ARG A 7 -3.51 -9.95 13.09
N LYS A 8 -4.55 -10.60 12.57
CA LYS A 8 -4.44 -11.52 11.43
C LYS A 8 -4.01 -10.77 10.18
N ARG A 9 -4.80 -9.78 9.76
CA ARG A 9 -4.57 -9.01 8.52
C ARG A 9 -3.30 -8.17 8.57
N GLY A 10 -2.92 -7.69 9.75
CA GLY A 10 -1.65 -6.99 9.98
C GLY A 10 -0.42 -7.87 9.72
N ARG A 11 -0.46 -9.15 10.10
CA ARG A 11 0.63 -10.10 9.77
C ARG A 11 0.68 -10.38 8.27
N GLU A 12 -0.47 -10.64 7.66
CA GLU A 12 -0.58 -10.84 6.22
C GLU A 12 -0.08 -9.63 5.41
N MET A 13 -0.32 -8.40 5.89
CA MET A 13 0.20 -7.19 5.28
C MET A 13 1.73 -7.07 5.42
N VAL A 14 2.29 -7.44 6.57
CA VAL A 14 3.75 -7.47 6.77
C VAL A 14 4.39 -8.46 5.79
N ASP A 15 3.84 -9.66 5.68
CA ASP A 15 4.32 -10.69 4.75
C ASP A 15 4.23 -10.18 3.29
N TYR A 16 3.11 -9.56 2.92
CA TYR A 16 2.92 -8.96 1.60
C TYR A 16 3.95 -7.86 1.27
N ILE A 17 4.23 -6.96 2.22
CA ILE A 17 5.22 -5.90 2.03
C ILE A 17 6.63 -6.49 1.84
N ALA A 18 6.99 -7.48 2.65
CA ALA A 18 8.28 -8.17 2.53
C ALA A 18 8.41 -8.85 1.16
N ASP A 19 7.42 -9.66 0.78
CA ASP A 19 7.39 -10.35 -0.52
C ASP A 19 7.45 -9.35 -1.69
N TYR A 20 6.72 -8.24 -1.60
CA TYR A 20 6.73 -7.18 -2.61
C TYR A 20 8.12 -6.55 -2.75
N LEU A 21 8.77 -6.18 -1.65
CA LEU A 21 10.10 -5.53 -1.68
C LEU A 21 11.21 -6.50 -2.11
N GLU A 22 11.14 -7.77 -1.71
CA GLU A 22 12.09 -8.80 -2.16
C GLU A 22 11.96 -9.10 -3.65
N SER A 23 10.72 -9.21 -4.15
CA SER A 23 10.43 -9.54 -5.54
C SER A 23 10.33 -8.32 -6.48
N ILE A 24 10.49 -7.09 -5.98
CA ILE A 24 10.24 -5.86 -6.75
C ILE A 24 11.05 -5.78 -8.06
N SER A 25 12.23 -6.41 -8.09
CA SER A 25 13.11 -6.46 -9.25
C SER A 25 12.53 -7.24 -10.45
N GLN A 26 11.52 -8.08 -10.20
CA GLN A 26 10.80 -8.86 -11.20
C GLN A 26 9.67 -8.06 -11.84
N ARG A 27 9.24 -6.94 -11.23
CA ARG A 27 8.18 -6.07 -11.76
C ARG A 27 8.74 -5.10 -12.79
N ARG A 28 7.89 -4.64 -13.71
CA ARG A 28 8.26 -3.59 -14.68
C ARG A 28 8.33 -2.25 -13.95
N VAL A 29 9.46 -1.54 -14.02
CA VAL A 29 9.68 -0.27 -13.30
C VAL A 29 8.55 0.75 -13.50
N THR A 30 8.15 0.98 -14.75
CA THR A 30 7.05 1.88 -15.13
C THR A 30 5.85 1.09 -15.64
N PRO A 31 4.61 1.53 -15.38
CA PRO A 31 3.42 0.81 -15.78
C PRO A 31 3.24 0.81 -17.31
N ASN A 32 2.35 -0.07 -17.79
CA ASN A 32 1.95 -0.16 -19.20
C ASN A 32 0.44 0.07 -19.34
N VAL A 33 -0.01 1.24 -18.88
CA VAL A 33 -1.42 1.64 -18.84
C VAL A 33 -1.57 3.07 -19.35
N GLU A 34 -2.78 3.41 -19.79
CA GLU A 34 -3.12 4.75 -20.29
C GLU A 34 -3.85 5.58 -19.22
N PRO A 35 -3.81 6.93 -19.30
CA PRO A 35 -4.59 7.80 -18.45
C PRO A 35 -6.08 7.40 -18.43
N GLY A 36 -6.63 7.21 -17.23
CA GLY A 36 -8.02 6.82 -17.02
C GLY A 36 -8.29 5.31 -16.97
N TYR A 37 -7.27 4.43 -17.14
CA TYR A 37 -7.46 2.97 -17.16
C TYR A 37 -8.26 2.43 -15.96
N LEU A 38 -8.01 2.97 -14.75
CA LEU A 38 -8.59 2.48 -13.51
C LEU A 38 -10.09 2.77 -13.38
N ARG A 39 -10.58 3.86 -14.01
CA ARG A 39 -11.96 4.34 -13.84
C ARG A 39 -13.00 3.30 -14.25
N ASN A 40 -12.70 2.51 -15.28
CA ASN A 40 -13.62 1.49 -15.79
C ASN A 40 -13.49 0.14 -15.06
N LEU A 41 -12.51 0.01 -14.16
CA LEU A 41 -12.24 -1.22 -13.42
C LEU A 41 -12.84 -1.18 -12.00
N ILE A 42 -13.22 0.01 -11.52
CA ILE A 42 -13.76 0.23 -10.18
C ILE A 42 -15.23 0.65 -10.28
N PRO A 43 -16.10 0.28 -9.32
CA PRO A 43 -17.49 0.74 -9.27
C PRO A 43 -17.61 2.27 -9.26
N SER A 44 -18.70 2.78 -9.85
CA SER A 44 -18.99 4.22 -9.94
C SER A 44 -19.45 4.85 -8.62
N ALA A 45 -19.75 4.03 -7.61
CA ALA A 45 -20.13 4.47 -6.27
C ALA A 45 -19.53 3.53 -5.22
N ALA A 46 -19.23 4.06 -4.04
CA ALA A 46 -18.73 3.29 -2.91
C ALA A 46 -19.75 2.20 -2.49
N PRO A 47 -19.28 1.03 -2.02
CA PRO A 47 -20.17 -0.03 -1.57
C PRO A 47 -20.94 0.41 -0.31
N LYS A 48 -22.22 0.06 -0.23
CA LYS A 48 -23.07 0.39 0.93
C LYS A 48 -22.75 -0.42 2.18
N LYS A 49 -22.02 -1.52 2.02
CA LYS A 49 -21.57 -2.43 3.08
C LYS A 49 -20.10 -2.70 2.87
N GLY A 50 -19.38 -3.01 3.97
CA GLY A 50 -17.99 -3.43 3.87
C GLY A 50 -17.84 -4.70 3.03
N GLU A 51 -16.71 -4.80 2.36
CA GLU A 51 -16.31 -5.96 1.57
C GLU A 51 -15.36 -6.85 2.37
N ASP A 52 -15.14 -8.07 1.89
CA ASP A 52 -14.16 -8.97 2.50
C ASP A 52 -12.74 -8.45 2.27
N TRP A 53 -11.89 -8.57 3.29
CA TRP A 53 -10.50 -8.11 3.21
C TRP A 53 -9.70 -8.82 2.12
N ASP A 54 -9.95 -10.11 1.90
CA ASP A 54 -9.26 -10.91 0.89
C ASP A 54 -9.61 -10.43 -0.52
N ASP A 55 -10.83 -9.94 -0.74
CA ASP A 55 -11.22 -9.36 -2.03
C ASP A 55 -10.58 -7.98 -2.24
N ILE A 56 -10.48 -7.16 -1.19
CA ILE A 56 -9.75 -5.88 -1.25
C ILE A 56 -8.27 -6.11 -1.62
N MET A 57 -7.60 -7.07 -0.99
CA MET A 57 -6.18 -7.35 -1.28
C MET A 57 -5.98 -7.95 -2.68
N LYS A 58 -6.92 -8.75 -3.20
CA LYS A 58 -6.89 -9.20 -4.61
C LYS A 58 -7.01 -8.01 -5.56
N ASP A 59 -7.85 -7.04 -5.25
CA ASP A 59 -8.03 -5.84 -6.08
C ASP A 59 -6.79 -4.93 -6.08
N VAL A 60 -6.01 -4.89 -4.99
CA VAL A 60 -4.70 -4.20 -4.96
C VAL A 60 -3.77 -4.77 -6.04
N GLU A 61 -3.57 -6.08 -6.10
CA GLU A 61 -2.72 -6.70 -7.13
C GLU A 61 -3.34 -6.61 -8.52
N ARG A 62 -4.66 -6.75 -8.63
CA ARG A 62 -5.35 -6.81 -9.92
C ARG A 62 -5.49 -5.46 -10.62
N TYR A 63 -5.78 -4.40 -9.87
CA TYR A 63 -6.14 -3.10 -10.45
C TYR A 63 -5.16 -1.98 -10.10
N ILE A 64 -4.55 -2.02 -8.91
CA ILE A 64 -3.63 -0.96 -8.47
C ILE A 64 -2.21 -1.23 -8.99
N MET A 65 -1.63 -2.39 -8.69
CA MET A 65 -0.24 -2.71 -9.02
C MET A 65 0.12 -2.56 -10.52
N PRO A 66 -0.75 -2.87 -11.50
CA PRO A 66 -0.44 -2.65 -12.92
C PRO A 66 -0.21 -1.17 -13.30
N GLY A 67 -0.73 -0.23 -12.51
CA GLY A 67 -0.56 1.22 -12.70
C GLY A 67 0.50 1.86 -11.80
N VAL A 68 1.15 1.09 -10.92
CA VAL A 68 2.18 1.61 -10.03
C VAL A 68 3.49 1.81 -10.79
N THR A 69 4.14 2.95 -10.56
CA THR A 69 5.57 3.12 -10.87
C THR A 69 6.36 2.71 -9.64
N HIS A 70 7.22 1.70 -9.75
CA HIS A 70 7.92 1.11 -8.62
C HIS A 70 9.19 1.89 -8.26
N TRP A 71 9.05 2.95 -7.46
CA TRP A 71 10.16 3.82 -7.04
C TRP A 71 11.30 3.10 -6.31
N GLN A 72 10.98 2.03 -5.58
CA GLN A 72 11.97 1.22 -4.85
C GLN A 72 12.64 0.15 -5.73
N HIS A 73 12.29 0.06 -7.02
CA HIS A 73 12.94 -0.88 -7.91
C HIS A 73 14.41 -0.47 -8.13
N PRO A 74 15.38 -1.39 -8.08
CA PRO A 74 16.82 -1.09 -8.31
C PRO A 74 17.18 -0.50 -9.68
N ARG A 75 16.23 -0.40 -10.62
CA ARG A 75 16.41 0.15 -11.97
C ARG A 75 15.62 1.45 -12.17
N PHE A 76 15.03 2.00 -11.10
CA PHE A 76 14.40 3.31 -11.14
C PHE A 76 15.46 4.39 -10.99
N HIS A 77 15.77 5.08 -12.08
CA HIS A 77 16.80 6.13 -12.14
C HIS A 77 16.23 7.48 -12.61
N ALA A 78 14.91 7.65 -12.55
CA ALA A 78 14.26 8.93 -12.81
C ALA A 78 14.23 9.78 -11.52
N TYR A 79 14.23 11.10 -11.68
CA TYR A 79 14.10 12.07 -10.57
C TYR A 79 15.16 11.89 -9.47
N PHE A 80 14.75 11.91 -8.20
CA PHE A 80 15.57 11.66 -7.02
C PHE A 80 15.03 10.47 -6.23
N PRO A 81 15.88 9.72 -5.49
CA PRO A 81 15.43 8.60 -4.67
C PRO A 81 14.40 9.03 -3.61
N ALA A 82 13.34 8.25 -3.45
CA ALA A 82 12.40 8.37 -2.34
C ALA A 82 12.79 7.34 -1.26
N GLY A 83 13.23 7.82 -0.10
CA GLY A 83 13.66 6.93 0.99
C GLY A 83 12.52 6.03 1.48
N ASN A 84 12.79 4.73 1.57
CA ASN A 84 11.86 3.75 2.11
C ASN A 84 12.68 2.60 2.74
N ALA A 85 12.53 2.38 4.05
CA ALA A 85 13.26 1.34 4.77
C ALA A 85 12.34 0.65 5.78
N TYR A 86 12.60 -0.62 6.10
CA TYR A 86 11.80 -1.35 7.08
C TYR A 86 11.62 -0.61 8.42
N PRO A 87 12.66 0.03 9.01
CA PRO A 87 12.47 0.82 10.22
C PRO A 87 11.50 2.00 10.07
N SER A 88 11.45 2.65 8.89
CA SER A 88 10.51 3.75 8.67
C SER A 88 9.08 3.24 8.58
N ILE A 89 8.85 2.10 7.92
CA ILE A 89 7.53 1.47 7.81
C ILE A 89 7.00 1.08 9.20
N LEU A 90 7.84 0.45 10.03
CA LEU A 90 7.46 0.07 11.41
C LEU A 90 7.18 1.29 12.29
N ALA A 91 7.96 2.36 12.15
CA ALA A 91 7.75 3.60 12.88
C ALA A 91 6.41 4.26 12.49
N ASP A 92 6.07 4.25 11.21
CA ASP A 92 4.80 4.81 10.70
C ASP A 92 3.60 4.02 11.23
N MET A 93 3.67 2.68 11.23
CA MET A 93 2.64 1.82 11.83
C MET A 93 2.40 2.14 13.32
N LEU A 94 3.46 2.40 14.08
CA LEU A 94 3.34 2.78 15.49
C LEU A 94 2.78 4.20 15.64
N SER A 95 3.23 5.13 14.80
CA SER A 95 2.73 6.52 14.76
C SER A 95 1.22 6.54 14.51
N ASP A 96 0.74 5.78 13.54
CA ASP A 96 -0.68 5.63 13.21
C ASP A 96 -1.49 5.05 14.38
N ALA A 97 -0.91 4.07 15.10
CA ALA A 97 -1.55 3.49 16.28
C ALA A 97 -1.64 4.46 17.46
N ILE A 98 -0.63 5.31 17.66
CA ILE A 98 -0.65 6.39 18.67
C ILE A 98 -1.71 7.44 18.27
N GLY A 99 -1.82 7.75 16.97
CA GLY A 99 -2.88 8.59 16.41
C GLY A 99 -2.98 9.98 17.03
N CYS A 100 -1.88 10.51 17.60
CA CYS A 100 -1.91 11.79 18.28
C CYS A 100 -1.86 12.95 17.28
N VAL A 101 -2.63 14.01 17.55
CA VAL A 101 -2.57 15.24 16.76
C VAL A 101 -1.74 16.27 17.53
N GLY A 102 -0.44 16.30 17.24
CA GLY A 102 0.55 17.11 17.96
C GLY A 102 0.55 18.61 17.64
N PHE A 103 -0.61 19.25 17.49
CA PHE A 103 -0.68 20.69 17.18
C PHE A 103 -0.37 21.60 18.39
N SER A 104 -0.38 21.05 19.60
CA SER A 104 -0.03 21.77 20.82
C SER A 104 0.54 20.85 21.89
N TRP A 105 1.29 21.42 22.83
CA TRP A 105 1.86 20.72 23.99
C TRP A 105 0.95 20.73 25.22
N LEU A 106 -0.35 21.05 25.09
CA LEU A 106 -1.35 21.18 26.19
C LEU A 106 -0.82 21.03 27.63
N ARG A 107 -0.65 22.17 28.32
CA ARG A 107 -0.49 22.21 29.78
C ARG A 107 -1.80 21.87 30.48
#